data_AF-A0A6G7RSZ5-F1
#
_entry.id   AF-A0A6G7RSZ5-F1
#
_cell.length_a   1.000
_cell.length_b   1.000
_cell.length_c   1.000
_cell.angle_alpha   90.00
_cell.angle_beta   90.00
_cell.angle_gamma   90.00
#
_symmetry.space_group_name_H-M   'P 1'
#
loop_
_entity.id
_entity.type
_entity.pdbx_description
1 polymer ?
#
loop_
_entity_poly.entity_id
_entity_poly.type
_entity_poly.pdbx_seq_one_letter_code
_entity_poly.pdbx_strand_id
1 'polypeptide(L)'
;MRLKQFFKVFFHHPDYGKTPVVAKDNVVQQCKTEICNTLHFNLKQLEFINCLEQHLDKRKEKDYALEFLLELKALKFSVQQNTINSIRYCKS
;
A
#
# COMPACT_ATOMS: atom_id res chain seq x y z
N MET A 1 13.81 -8.00 -16.18
CA MET A 1 12.42 -8.09 -15.68
C MET A 1 12.04 -6.68 -15.19
N ARG A 2 11.01 -6.02 -15.75
CA ARG A 2 10.71 -4.60 -15.48
C ARG A 2 10.05 -4.44 -14.11
N LEU A 3 10.74 -3.83 -13.13
CA LEU A 3 10.19 -3.56 -11.79
C LEU A 3 8.81 -2.87 -11.82
N LYS A 4 8.57 -2.01 -12.80
CA LYS A 4 7.26 -1.35 -13.01
C LYS A 4 6.10 -2.34 -13.11
N GLN A 5 6.34 -3.53 -13.66
CA GLN A 5 5.33 -4.58 -13.80
C GLN A 5 5.10 -5.33 -12.48
N PHE A 6 6.15 -5.50 -11.66
CA PHE A 6 6.06 -6.09 -10.33
C PHE A 6 5.35 -5.15 -9.34
N PHE A 7 5.70 -3.85 -9.37
CA PHE A 7 5.01 -2.81 -8.61
C PHE A 7 3.54 -2.70 -9.01
N LYS A 8 3.22 -2.84 -10.31
CA LYS A 8 1.83 -2.82 -10.77
C LYS A 8 1.00 -3.97 -10.20
N VAL A 9 1.58 -5.16 -10.00
CA VAL A 9 0.86 -6.32 -9.45
C VAL A 9 0.73 -6.25 -7.92
N PHE A 10 1.77 -5.81 -7.21
CA PHE A 10 1.76 -5.73 -5.74
C PHE A 10 1.15 -4.45 -5.18
N PHE A 11 1.05 -3.39 -5.99
CA PHE A 11 0.57 -2.08 -5.57
C PHE A 11 -0.68 -1.58 -6.30
N HIS A 12 -1.25 -2.36 -7.25
CA HIS A 12 -2.65 -2.16 -7.62
C HIS A 12 -3.55 -2.73 -6.53
N HIS A 13 -4.24 -1.83 -5.84
CA HIS A 13 -5.46 -2.19 -5.15
C HIS A 13 -6.51 -2.53 -6.23
N PRO A 14 -7.21 -3.67 -6.16
CA PRO A 14 -8.41 -3.84 -6.97
C PRO A 14 -9.42 -2.74 -6.59
N ASP A 15 -9.81 -1.95 -7.59
CA ASP A 15 -10.95 -1.03 -7.50
C ASP A 15 -12.22 -1.88 -7.27
N TYR A 16 -12.67 -1.96 -6.03
CA TYR A 16 -13.97 -2.54 -5.69
C TYR A 16 -15.02 -1.43 -5.57
N GLY A 17 -15.21 -0.71 -6.66
CA GLY A 17 -16.42 0.09 -6.88
C GLY A 17 -17.55 -0.82 -7.36
N LYS A 18 -18.42 -1.25 -6.45
CA LYS A 18 -19.82 -1.65 -6.72
C LYS A 18 -20.54 -1.83 -5.38
N THR A 19 -21.23 -0.79 -4.95
CA THR A 19 -22.15 -0.82 -3.81
C THR A 19 -23.45 -1.52 -4.21
N PRO A 20 -23.86 -2.63 -3.58
CA PRO A 20 -25.24 -3.04 -3.56
C PRO A 20 -25.99 -2.21 -2.49
N VAL A 21 -27.19 -1.76 -2.82
CA VAL A 21 -28.08 -1.03 -1.93
C VAL A 21 -28.51 -1.97 -0.79
N VAL A 22 -27.91 -1.87 0.39
CA VAL A 22 -28.28 -2.66 1.58
C VAL A 22 -28.39 -1.75 2.80
N ALA A 23 -29.24 -2.12 3.77
CA ALA A 23 -29.64 -1.36 4.96
C ALA A 23 -28.47 -0.72 5.74
N LYS A 24 -28.71 0.46 6.31
CA LYS A 24 -27.72 1.38 6.94
C LYS A 24 -26.71 0.70 7.88
N ASP A 25 -27.12 -0.30 8.66
CA ASP A 25 -26.22 -0.96 9.63
C ASP A 25 -25.24 -1.95 8.96
N ASN A 26 -25.67 -2.62 7.89
CA ASN A 26 -24.80 -3.51 7.11
C ASN A 26 -23.76 -2.72 6.30
N VAL A 27 -24.08 -1.49 5.88
CA VAL A 27 -23.17 -0.60 5.15
C VAL A 27 -22.01 -0.12 6.05
N VAL A 28 -22.29 0.20 7.31
CA VAL A 28 -21.25 0.62 8.26
C VAL A 28 -20.30 -0.54 8.58
N GLN A 29 -20.82 -1.75 8.75
CA GLN A 29 -20.02 -2.95 8.99
C GLN A 29 -19.13 -3.28 7.78
N GLN A 30 -19.70 -3.23 6.57
CA GLN A 30 -18.98 -3.49 5.32
C GLN A 30 -17.89 -2.45 5.04
N CYS A 31 -18.18 -1.17 5.29
CA CYS A 31 -17.21 -0.09 5.15
C CYS A 31 -16.03 -0.25 6.12
N LYS A 32 -16.28 -0.67 7.37
CA LYS A 32 -15.21 -1.00 8.32
C LYS A 32 -14.36 -2.17 7.84
N THR A 33 -14.96 -3.22 7.27
CA THR A 33 -14.22 -4.36 6.70
C THR A 33 -13.35 -3.96 5.52
N GLU A 34 -13.86 -3.14 4.60
CA GLU A 34 -13.11 -2.64 3.44
C GLU A 34 -11.90 -1.79 3.85
N ILE A 35 -12.06 -0.96 4.88
CA ILE A 35 -10.99 -0.10 5.37
C ILE A 35 -9.97 -0.89 6.18
N CYS A 36 -10.39 -1.90 6.94
CA CYS A 36 -9.47 -2.86 7.57
C CYS A 36 -8.67 -3.64 6.52
N ASN A 37 -9.28 -4.05 5.41
CA ASN A 37 -8.57 -4.71 4.31
C ASN A 37 -7.57 -3.76 3.64
N THR A 38 -7.97 -2.51 3.41
CA THR A 38 -7.09 -1.46 2.87
C THR A 38 -5.91 -1.20 3.81
N LEU A 39 -6.16 -1.10 5.12
CA LEU A 39 -5.12 -0.95 6.12
C LEU A 39 -4.15 -2.15 6.12
N HIS A 40 -4.69 -3.37 6.10
CA HIS A 40 -3.88 -4.59 6.04
C HIS A 40 -2.98 -4.61 4.80
N PHE A 41 -3.52 -4.25 3.63
CA PHE A 41 -2.77 -4.17 2.39
C PHE A 41 -1.67 -3.11 2.44
N ASN A 42 -1.99 -1.91 2.92
CA ASN A 42 -1.00 -0.83 3.06
C ASN A 42 0.14 -1.23 4.03
N LEU A 43 -0.17 -1.94 5.13
CA LEU A 43 0.83 -2.45 6.05
C LEU A 43 1.74 -3.51 5.39
N LYS A 44 1.18 -4.41 4.57
CA LYS A 44 1.95 -5.38 3.79
C LYS A 44 2.89 -4.73 2.78
N GLN A 45 2.43 -3.66 2.15
CA GLN A 45 3.27 -2.85 1.26
C GLN A 45 4.45 -2.20 2.01
N LEU A 46 4.21 -1.64 3.20
CA LEU A 46 5.29 -1.08 4.02
C LEU A 46 6.30 -2.15 4.47
N GLU A 47 5.81 -3.33 4.86
CA GLU A 47 6.66 -4.47 5.21
C GLU A 47 7.58 -4.87 4.04
N PHE A 48 7.01 -4.97 2.84
CA PHE A 48 7.79 -5.26 1.64
C PHE A 48 8.81 -4.17 1.32
N ILE A 49 8.42 -2.89 1.34
CA ILE A 49 9.32 -1.76 1.08
C ILE A 49 10.49 -1.77 2.08
N ASN A 50 10.21 -1.99 3.36
CA ASN A 50 11.24 -2.06 4.39
C ASN A 50 12.19 -3.25 4.17
N CYS A 51 11.67 -4.41 3.79
CA CYS A 51 12.49 -5.58 3.43
C CYS A 51 13.39 -5.29 2.21
N LEU A 52 12.85 -4.61 1.20
CA LEU A 52 13.59 -4.19 0.03
C LEU A 52 14.71 -3.22 0.41
N GLU A 53 14.41 -2.13 1.14
CA GLU A 53 15.42 -1.17 1.62
C GLU A 53 16.56 -1.87 2.38
N GLN A 54 16.24 -2.79 3.29
CA GLN A 54 17.26 -3.58 4.00
C GLN A 54 18.09 -4.48 3.07
N HIS A 55 17.49 -5.03 2.02
CA HIS A 55 18.22 -5.81 1.02
C HIS A 55 19.19 -4.94 0.22
N LEU A 56 18.74 -3.77 -0.22
CA LEU A 56 19.56 -2.80 -0.96
C LEU A 56 20.74 -2.32 -0.09
N ASP A 57 20.49 -1.99 1.18
CA ASP A 57 21.52 -1.55 2.12
C ASP A 57 22.59 -2.63 2.38
N LYS A 58 22.17 -3.89 2.55
CA LYS A 58 23.08 -5.03 2.79
C LYS A 58 24.00 -5.32 1.61
N ARG A 59 23.53 -5.07 0.39
CA ARG A 59 24.32 -5.30 -0.83
C ARG A 59 25.44 -4.28 -1.00
N LYS A 60 25.41 -3.13 -0.28
CA LYS A 60 26.26 -1.95 -0.56
C LYS A 60 26.30 -1.61 -2.06
N GLU A 61 25.25 -1.99 -2.80
CA GLU A 61 25.14 -1.77 -4.24
C GLU A 61 24.91 -0.27 -4.42
N LYS A 62 25.99 0.48 -4.67
CA LYS A 62 25.93 1.92 -4.96
C LYS A 62 25.37 2.20 -6.37
N ASP A 63 25.06 1.15 -7.13
CA ASP A 63 24.75 1.19 -8.55
C ASP A 63 23.26 1.11 -8.86
N TYR A 64 22.40 1.38 -7.87
CA TYR A 64 20.99 1.58 -8.17
C TYR A 64 20.80 2.90 -8.91
N ALA A 65 20.09 2.86 -10.03
CA ALA A 65 19.72 4.06 -10.78
C ALA A 65 19.02 5.06 -9.85
N LEU A 66 19.40 6.33 -9.94
CA LEU A 66 18.82 7.39 -9.11
C LEU A 66 17.30 7.45 -9.27
N GLU A 67 16.79 7.22 -10.49
CA GLU A 67 15.35 7.18 -10.76
C GLU A 67 14.65 6.09 -9.95
N PHE A 68 15.26 4.92 -9.79
CA PHE A 68 14.69 3.84 -9.00
C PHE A 68 14.58 4.21 -7.51
N LEU A 69 15.61 4.83 -6.94
CA LEU A 69 15.59 5.26 -5.55
C LEU A 69 14.54 6.35 -5.31
N LEU A 70 14.37 7.26 -6.26
CA LEU A 70 13.32 8.28 -6.22
C LEU A 70 11.92 7.68 -6.34
N GLU A 71 11.71 6.74 -7.26
CA GLU A 71 10.43 6.02 -7.42
C GLU A 71 10.08 5.25 -6.12
N LEU A 72 11.05 4.55 -5.53
CA LEU A 72 10.86 3.80 -4.27
C LEU A 72 10.50 4.74 -3.11
N LYS A 73 11.17 5.89 -2.99
CA LYS A 73 10.90 6.89 -1.96
C LYS A 73 9.50 7.50 -2.10
N ALA A 74 9.11 7.84 -3.33
CA ALA A 74 7.77 8.37 -3.62
C ALA A 74 6.67 7.34 -3.29
N LEU A 75 6.89 6.07 -3.65
CA LEU A 75 5.99 4.97 -3.33
C LEU A 75 5.83 4.80 -1.81
N LYS A 76 6.95 4.75 -1.08
CA LYS A 76 6.94 4.66 0.39
C LYS A 76 6.14 5.78 1.03
N PHE A 77 6.35 7.02 0.59
CA PHE A 77 5.61 8.17 1.10
C PHE A 77 4.10 8.02 0.86
N SER A 78 3.68 7.59 -0.34
CA SER A 78 2.27 7.38 -0.67
C SER A 78 1.62 6.31 0.21
N VAL A 79 2.26 5.15 0.37
CA VAL A 79 1.74 4.05 1.21
C VAL A 79 1.65 4.47 2.68
N GLN A 80 2.61 5.26 3.18
CA GLN A 80 2.56 5.81 4.53
C GLN A 80 1.35 6.72 4.74
N GLN A 81 1.08 7.64 3.81
CA GLN A 81 -0.09 8.52 3.89
C GLN A 81 -1.39 7.72 3.85
N ASN A 82 -1.50 6.73 2.97
CA ASN A 82 -2.67 5.86 2.90
C ASN A 82 -2.87 5.08 4.20
N THR A 83 -1.80 4.55 4.79
CA THR A 83 -1.83 3.86 6.09
C THR A 83 -2.35 4.77 7.19
N ILE A 84 -1.82 6.00 7.30
CA ILE A 84 -2.24 6.98 8.32
C ILE A 84 -3.73 7.31 8.16
N ASN A 85 -4.19 7.52 6.93
CA ASN A 85 -5.59 7.82 6.65
C ASN A 85 -6.52 6.64 7.00
N SER A 86 -6.14 5.41 6.65
CA SER A 86 -6.90 4.22 7.04
C SER A 86 -6.96 4.03 8.55
N ILE A 87 -5.84 4.26 9.28
CA ILE A 87 -5.82 4.21 10.75
C ILE A 87 -6.75 5.27 11.35
N ARG A 88 -6.70 6.51 10.83
CA ARG A 88 -7.54 7.61 11.31
C ARG A 88 -9.02 7.26 11.17
N TYR A 89 -9.40 6.66 10.05
CA TYR A 89 -10.76 6.21 9.82
C TYR A 89 -11.16 5.09 10.79
N CYS A 90 -10.32 4.06 10.98
CA CYS A 90 -10.64 2.95 11.90
C CYS A 90 -10.77 3.39 13.37
N LYS A 91 -10.18 4.53 13.75
CA LYS A 91 -10.26 5.11 15.10
C LYS A 91 -11.41 6.10 15.29
N SER A 92 -12.05 6.53 14.20
CA SER A 92 -13.21 7.45 14.23
C SER A 92 -14.50 6.68 14.44
#